data_AF-K2E673-F1
#
_entry.id   AF-K2E673-F1
#
_cell.length_a   1.000
_cell.length_b   1.000
_cell.length_c   1.000
_cell.angle_alpha   90.00
_cell.angle_beta   90.00
_cell.angle_gamma   90.00
#
_symmetry.space_group_name_H-M   'P 1'
#
loop_
_entity.id
_entity.type
_entity.pdbx_description
1 polymer ?
#
loop_
_entity_poly.entity_id
_entity_poly.type
_entity_poly.pdbx_seq_one_letter_code
_entity_poly.pdbx_strand_id
1 'polypeptide(L)'
;MITLGQPIHMFDYDKIVDKKMIVRESKKGEKLITLDEKEITLPGGDVVIEDGSGKLIDLCGIMGGSNSAITSKTNRVLLFVQTYNKSRIRKTTMATGQRTIAATFFEKGLDEERVVATTVNATQLLEKYCHAKVVSKIQDIYPKKQEKKLLFMSYELFEKKIGVKIPEKTIDTILTNLGFGLSIAPKQGLILVEG
;
A
#
# COMPACT_ATOMS: atom_id res chain seq x y z
N MET A 1 2.28 -6.92 6.29
CA MET A 1 1.43 -7.43 5.19
C MET A 1 0.17 -8.11 5.67
N ILE A 2 0.19 -9.36 6.12
CA ILE A 2 -1.04 -10.15 6.34
C ILE A 2 -1.98 -9.51 7.36
N THR A 3 -1.48 -9.07 8.51
CA THR A 3 -2.28 -8.50 9.61
C THR A 3 -3.13 -7.29 9.20
N LEU A 4 -2.58 -6.40 8.36
CA LEU A 4 -3.22 -5.12 8.00
C LEU A 4 -3.63 -5.04 6.52
N GLY A 5 -3.39 -6.11 5.76
CA GLY A 5 -3.60 -6.15 4.31
C GLY A 5 -2.74 -5.15 3.52
N GLN A 6 -1.62 -4.69 4.09
CA GLN A 6 -0.72 -3.69 3.48
C GLN A 6 0.66 -4.32 3.22
N PRO A 7 1.03 -4.59 1.96
CA PRO A 7 2.37 -5.03 1.62
C PRO A 7 3.42 -3.99 2.04
N ILE A 8 4.58 -4.50 2.41
CA ILE A 8 5.75 -3.71 2.81
C ILE A 8 6.97 -4.32 2.12
N HIS A 9 8.00 -3.51 1.92
CA HIS A 9 9.30 -4.00 1.51
C HIS A 9 10.39 -3.46 2.45
N MET A 10 11.48 -4.21 2.58
CA MET A 10 12.67 -3.76 3.29
C MET A 10 13.84 -3.91 2.36
N PHE A 11 14.57 -2.81 2.19
CA PHE A 11 15.82 -2.81 1.44
C PHE A 11 16.98 -2.89 2.43
N ASP A 12 18.04 -3.58 2.04
CA ASP A 12 19.34 -3.44 2.69
C ASP A 12 19.87 -2.03 2.41
N TYR A 13 19.84 -1.17 3.43
CA TYR A 13 20.21 0.24 3.28
C TYR A 13 21.67 0.38 2.84
N ASP A 14 22.54 -0.57 3.22
CA ASP A 14 23.96 -0.55 2.87
C ASP A 14 24.18 -0.81 1.38
N LYS A 15 23.29 -1.58 0.73
CA LYS A 15 23.38 -1.93 -0.69
C LYS A 15 22.83 -0.87 -1.65
N ILE A 16 22.01 0.07 -1.16
CA ILE A 16 21.52 1.18 -1.98
C ILE A 16 22.70 2.11 -2.30
N VAL A 17 23.08 2.20 -3.58
CA VAL A 17 24.13 3.11 -4.05
C VAL A 17 23.67 4.55 -3.84
N ASP A 18 24.63 5.44 -3.53
CA ASP A 18 24.40 6.87 -3.23
C ASP A 18 23.35 7.20 -2.14
N LYS A 19 22.77 6.18 -1.48
CA LYS A 19 21.60 6.30 -0.61
C LYS A 19 20.42 7.03 -1.26
N LYS A 20 20.27 6.86 -2.58
CA LYS A 20 19.19 7.45 -3.37
C LYS A 20 18.14 6.41 -3.75
N MET A 21 16.88 6.82 -3.74
CA MET A 21 15.74 6.01 -4.15
C MET A 21 14.96 6.82 -5.18
N ILE A 22 15.28 6.63 -6.46
CA ILE A 22 14.65 7.38 -7.56
C ILE A 22 13.46 6.57 -8.07
N VAL A 23 12.26 7.00 -7.70
CA VAL A 23 11.01 6.43 -8.22
C VAL A 23 10.75 7.02 -9.61
N ARG A 24 10.66 6.17 -10.63
CA ARG A 24 10.40 6.60 -12.02
C ARG A 24 9.67 5.52 -12.81
N GLU A 25 9.27 5.90 -14.02
CA GLU A 25 8.81 4.93 -15.02
C GLU A 25 10.01 4.21 -15.66
N SER A 26 9.85 2.91 -15.91
CA SER A 26 10.81 2.08 -16.63
C SER A 26 10.85 2.49 -18.11
N LYS A 27 12.03 2.40 -18.73
CA LYS A 27 12.16 2.42 -20.18
C LYS A 27 11.95 1.00 -20.70
N LYS A 28 11.37 0.89 -21.90
CA LYS A 28 11.21 -0.40 -22.57
C LYS A 28 12.57 -1.08 -22.75
N GLY A 29 12.66 -2.34 -22.37
CA GLY A 29 13.87 -3.14 -22.48
C GLY A 29 14.84 -3.00 -21.30
N GLU A 30 14.55 -2.16 -20.30
CA GLU A 30 15.28 -2.22 -19.03
C GLU A 30 15.14 -3.59 -18.39
N LYS A 31 16.19 -4.01 -17.66
CA LYS A 31 16.25 -5.33 -17.03
C LYS A 31 16.36 -5.20 -15.53
N LEU A 32 15.73 -6.12 -14.83
CA LEU A 32 15.82 -6.27 -13.38
C LEU A 32 15.97 -7.76 -13.04
N ILE A 33 16.93 -8.08 -12.18
CA ILE A 33 17.02 -9.39 -11.55
C ILE A 33 16.25 -9.33 -10.24
N THR A 34 15.16 -10.09 -10.15
CA THR A 34 14.29 -10.10 -8.97
C THR A 34 14.81 -11.00 -7.86
N LEU A 35 14.20 -10.90 -6.67
CA LEU A 35 14.52 -11.71 -5.49
C LEU A 35 14.46 -13.23 -5.72
N ASP A 36 13.70 -13.69 -6.70
CA ASP A 36 13.64 -15.10 -7.12
C ASP A 36 14.67 -15.45 -8.21
N GLU A 37 15.70 -14.61 -8.37
CA GLU A 37 16.84 -14.75 -9.28
C GLU A 37 16.48 -14.80 -10.76
N LYS A 38 15.27 -14.36 -11.12
CA LYS A 38 14.85 -14.25 -12.52
C LYS A 38 15.20 -12.89 -13.09
N GLU A 39 15.76 -12.87 -14.29
CA GLU A 39 15.88 -11.65 -15.07
C GLU A 39 14.56 -11.36 -15.79
N ILE A 40 14.03 -10.15 -15.60
CA ILE A 40 12.82 -9.66 -16.25
C ILE A 40 13.21 -8.53 -17.18
N THR A 41 12.74 -8.59 -18.42
CA THR A 41 12.77 -7.46 -19.34
C THR A 41 11.48 -6.66 -19.20
N LEU A 42 11.60 -5.38 -18.87
CA LEU A 42 10.46 -4.52 -18.58
C LEU A 42 9.81 -3.99 -19.86
N PRO A 43 8.47 -4.00 -19.96
CA PRO A 43 7.75 -3.49 -21.13
C PRO A 43 7.84 -1.96 -21.30
N GLY A 44 8.13 -1.23 -20.22
CA GLY A 44 8.20 0.23 -20.23
C GLY A 44 6.93 0.87 -19.64
N GLY A 45 7.09 1.97 -18.90
CA GLY A 45 5.99 2.63 -18.18
C GLY A 45 5.66 1.99 -16.83
N ASP A 46 6.41 0.97 -16.42
CA ASP A 46 6.29 0.31 -15.11
C ASP A 46 6.88 1.20 -14.02
N VAL A 47 6.34 1.14 -12.81
CA VAL A 47 6.94 1.90 -11.70
C VAL A 47 8.12 1.11 -11.16
N VAL A 48 9.29 1.74 -11.07
CA VAL A 48 10.54 1.13 -10.59
C VAL A 48 11.26 2.07 -9.65
N ILE A 49 12.17 1.52 -8.83
CA ILE A 49 13.14 2.30 -8.06
C ILE A 49 14.53 2.04 -8.60
N GLU A 50 15.26 3.12 -8.83
CA GLU A 50 16.68 3.13 -9.17
C GLU A 50 17.51 3.69 -8.00
N ASP A 51 18.70 3.13 -7.78
CA ASP A 51 19.62 3.54 -6.70
C ASP A 51 20.50 4.77 -7.05
N GLY A 52 20.19 5.50 -8.13
CA GLY A 52 20.97 6.67 -8.57
C GLY A 52 22.24 6.34 -9.37
N SER A 53 22.68 5.07 -9.41
CA SER A 53 23.78 4.63 -10.28
C SER A 53 23.32 4.17 -11.67
N GLY A 54 22.03 4.25 -11.97
CA GLY A 54 21.41 3.62 -13.14
C GLY A 54 20.90 2.20 -12.90
N LYS A 55 21.09 1.62 -11.70
CA LYS A 55 20.65 0.25 -11.40
C LYS A 55 19.26 0.23 -10.78
N LEU A 56 18.38 -0.59 -11.36
CA LEU A 56 17.07 -0.87 -10.79
C LEU A 56 17.22 -1.79 -9.57
N ILE A 57 16.50 -1.47 -8.50
CA ILE A 57 16.51 -2.21 -7.23
C ILE A 57 15.13 -2.70 -6.80
N ASP A 58 14.07 -2.31 -7.51
CA ASP A 58 12.69 -2.71 -7.20
C ASP A 58 11.78 -2.61 -8.43
N LEU A 59 10.95 -3.63 -8.66
CA LEU A 59 9.75 -3.53 -9.48
C LEU A 59 8.58 -3.26 -8.54
N CYS A 60 8.25 -1.97 -8.42
CA CYS A 60 7.39 -1.45 -7.38
C CYS A 60 6.04 -2.16 -7.26
N GLY A 61 5.75 -2.61 -6.04
CA GLY A 61 4.50 -3.28 -5.68
C GLY A 61 4.37 -4.70 -6.22
N ILE A 62 5.41 -5.22 -6.89
CA ILE A 62 5.39 -6.56 -7.49
C ILE A 62 6.51 -7.39 -6.87
N MET A 63 7.77 -7.02 -7.08
CA MET A 63 8.92 -7.80 -6.59
C MET A 63 10.17 -6.93 -6.44
N GLY A 64 10.89 -7.12 -5.33
CA GLY A 64 12.18 -6.48 -5.09
C GLY A 64 13.28 -6.99 -6.02
N GLY A 65 14.33 -6.18 -6.19
CA GLY A 65 15.57 -6.58 -6.83
C GLY A 65 16.46 -7.42 -5.90
N SER A 66 17.18 -8.39 -6.45
CA SER A 66 18.13 -9.20 -5.66
C SER A 66 19.32 -8.40 -5.14
N ASN A 67 19.70 -7.34 -5.85
CA ASN A 67 20.81 -6.45 -5.54
C ASN A 67 20.60 -5.59 -4.28
N SER A 68 19.35 -5.38 -3.84
CA SER A 68 19.00 -4.60 -2.65
C SER A 68 18.39 -5.46 -1.53
N ALA A 69 18.35 -6.78 -1.74
CA ALA A 69 17.76 -7.74 -0.82
C ALA A 69 18.45 -7.76 0.55
N ILE A 70 17.66 -7.90 1.61
CA ILE A 70 18.18 -8.21 2.95
C ILE A 70 18.84 -9.59 2.99
N THR A 71 19.87 -9.73 3.80
CA THR A 71 20.63 -10.98 3.99
C THR A 71 20.96 -11.16 5.46
N SER A 72 21.55 -12.29 5.83
CA SER A 72 22.07 -12.51 7.19
C SER A 72 23.16 -11.52 7.62
N LYS A 73 23.73 -10.76 6.67
CA LYS A 73 24.76 -9.74 6.93
C LYS A 73 24.20 -8.32 7.04
N THR A 74 22.91 -8.13 6.83
CA THR A 74 22.28 -6.81 6.81
C THR A 74 22.16 -6.26 8.23
N ASN A 75 22.73 -5.07 8.47
CA ASN A 75 22.67 -4.40 9.77
C ASN A 75 21.77 -3.16 9.75
N ARG A 76 21.51 -2.59 8.56
CA ARG A 76 20.69 -1.41 8.37
C ARG A 76 19.65 -1.68 7.30
N VAL A 77 18.39 -1.42 7.62
CA VAL A 77 17.28 -1.60 6.68
C VAL A 77 16.56 -0.30 6.44
N LEU A 78 16.12 -0.09 5.20
CA LEU A 78 15.11 0.89 4.87
C LEU A 78 13.76 0.19 4.84
N LEU A 79 12.92 0.46 5.84
CA LEU A 79 11.52 0.03 5.84
C LEU A 79 10.73 0.91 4.87
N PHE A 80 10.15 0.30 3.86
CA PHE A 80 9.41 0.99 2.81
C PHE A 80 7.96 0.49 2.79
N VAL A 81 7.03 1.41 3.04
CA VAL A 81 5.59 1.15 3.06
C VAL A 81 4.92 2.19 2.19
N GLN A 82 4.15 1.73 1.21
CA GLN A 82 3.71 2.57 0.11
C GLN A 82 2.41 2.06 -0.49
N THR A 83 1.74 2.92 -1.26
CA THR A 83 0.62 2.55 -2.13
C THR A 83 0.96 2.87 -3.58
N TYR A 84 0.26 2.21 -4.50
CA TYR A 84 0.49 2.37 -5.94
C TYR A 84 -0.83 2.49 -6.69
N ASN A 85 -0.74 3.03 -7.89
CA ASN A 85 -1.87 3.01 -8.81
C ASN A 85 -2.18 1.55 -9.23
N LYS A 86 -3.34 1.05 -8.77
CA LYS A 86 -3.78 -0.33 -9.02
C LYS A 86 -3.77 -0.75 -10.50
N SER A 87 -4.14 0.16 -11.40
CA SER A 87 -4.17 -0.12 -12.84
C SER A 87 -2.77 -0.27 -13.43
N ARG A 88 -1.80 0.50 -12.93
CA ARG A 88 -0.39 0.36 -13.34
C ARG A 88 0.19 -0.96 -12.85
N ILE A 89 0.00 -1.31 -11.58
CA ILE A 89 0.44 -2.59 -11.02
C ILE A 89 -0.14 -3.76 -11.82
N ARG A 90 -1.45 -3.73 -12.10
CA ARG A 90 -2.12 -4.77 -12.89
C ARG A 90 -1.54 -4.91 -14.29
N LYS A 91 -1.30 -3.79 -14.99
CA LYS A 91 -0.72 -3.78 -16.34
C LYS A 91 0.67 -4.40 -16.35
N THR A 92 1.56 -3.93 -15.48
CA THR A 92 2.93 -4.46 -15.35
C THR A 92 2.91 -5.94 -15.01
N THR A 93 2.07 -6.35 -14.06
CA THR A 93 1.99 -7.76 -13.65
C THR A 93 1.52 -8.66 -14.79
N MET A 94 0.55 -8.19 -15.60
CA MET A 94 0.07 -8.95 -16.76
C MET A 94 1.09 -9.02 -17.90
N ALA A 95 1.82 -7.93 -18.14
CA ALA A 95 2.83 -7.89 -19.19
C ALA A 95 4.07 -8.73 -18.84
N THR A 96 4.47 -8.75 -17.56
CA THR A 96 5.67 -9.47 -17.08
C THR A 96 5.38 -10.90 -16.63
N GLY A 97 4.12 -11.25 -16.37
CA GLY A 97 3.71 -12.54 -15.80
C GLY A 97 4.02 -12.70 -14.31
N GLN A 98 4.50 -11.67 -13.62
CA GLN A 98 5.03 -11.76 -12.25
C GLN A 98 3.97 -11.66 -11.16
N ARG A 99 3.28 -12.76 -10.88
CA ARG A 99 2.23 -12.78 -9.85
C ARG A 99 2.80 -12.97 -8.44
N THR A 100 2.69 -11.93 -7.60
CA THR A 100 3.03 -12.01 -6.16
C THR A 100 1.83 -11.71 -5.27
N ILE A 101 1.93 -12.11 -3.99
CA ILE A 101 0.92 -11.77 -2.98
C ILE A 101 0.80 -10.24 -2.87
N ALA A 102 1.92 -9.53 -2.83
CA ALA A 102 1.95 -8.07 -2.77
C ALA A 102 1.21 -7.43 -3.97
N ALA A 103 1.51 -7.88 -5.20
CA ALA A 103 0.82 -7.40 -6.39
C ALA A 103 -0.70 -7.63 -6.30
N THR A 104 -1.13 -8.78 -5.78
CA THR A 104 -2.55 -9.12 -5.61
C THR A 104 -3.26 -8.14 -4.66
N PHE A 105 -2.60 -7.68 -3.60
CA PHE A 105 -3.14 -6.64 -2.71
C PHE A 105 -3.20 -5.28 -3.43
N PHE A 106 -2.11 -4.86 -4.07
CA PHE A 106 -2.05 -3.55 -4.74
C PHE A 106 -3.00 -3.45 -5.95
N GLU A 107 -3.25 -4.52 -6.68
CA GLU A 107 -4.21 -4.54 -7.79
C GLU A 107 -5.65 -4.27 -7.37
N LYS A 108 -6.00 -4.53 -6.10
CA LYS A 108 -7.34 -4.25 -5.57
C LYS A 108 -7.54 -2.79 -5.18
N GLY A 109 -6.45 -2.03 -5.07
CA GLY A 109 -6.46 -0.68 -4.51
C GLY A 109 -6.48 -0.75 -2.99
N LEU A 110 -5.40 -0.31 -2.36
CA LEU A 110 -5.28 -0.25 -0.91
C LEU A 110 -5.62 1.15 -0.43
N ASP A 111 -6.16 1.20 0.78
CA ASP A 111 -6.40 2.44 1.50
C ASP A 111 -5.06 3.04 1.97
N GLU A 112 -4.81 4.28 1.55
CA GLU A 112 -3.56 5.01 1.78
C GLU A 112 -3.35 5.32 3.26
N GLU A 113 -4.42 5.46 4.05
CA GLU A 113 -4.32 5.74 5.49
C GLU A 113 -3.77 4.55 6.29
N ARG A 114 -3.70 3.35 5.69
CA ARG A 114 -3.07 2.16 6.33
C ARG A 114 -1.55 2.24 6.38
N VAL A 115 -0.91 3.09 5.59
CA VAL A 115 0.55 3.17 5.46
C VAL A 115 1.21 3.49 6.80
N VAL A 116 0.70 4.48 7.52
CA VAL A 116 1.26 4.91 8.81
C VAL A 116 1.10 3.83 9.87
N ALA A 117 -0.11 3.29 10.04
CA ALA A 117 -0.38 2.22 11.00
C ALA A 117 0.48 0.97 10.71
N THR A 118 0.66 0.64 9.43
CA THR A 118 1.52 -0.48 9.01
C THR A 118 2.99 -0.21 9.29
N THR A 119 3.46 1.01 9.05
CA THR A 119 4.84 1.40 9.36
C THR A 119 5.11 1.25 10.86
N VAL A 120 4.25 1.81 11.71
CA VAL A 120 4.38 1.71 13.18
C VAL A 120 4.37 0.24 13.63
N ASN A 121 3.42 -0.56 13.15
CA ASN A 121 3.34 -1.97 13.52
C ASN A 121 4.60 -2.75 13.06
N ALA A 122 5.06 -2.55 11.84
CA ALA A 122 6.26 -3.20 11.32
C ALA A 122 7.51 -2.80 12.12
N THR A 123 7.65 -1.52 12.48
CA THR A 123 8.74 -1.03 13.33
C THR A 123 8.72 -1.71 14.70
N GLN A 124 7.56 -1.77 15.38
CA GLN A 124 7.44 -2.45 16.67
C GLN A 124 7.80 -3.94 16.60
N LEU A 125 7.45 -4.61 15.50
CA LEU A 125 7.83 -6.00 15.28
C LEU A 125 9.35 -6.14 15.10
N LEU A 126 9.99 -5.24 14.35
CA LEU A 126 11.45 -5.23 14.18
C LEU A 126 12.18 -4.96 15.51
N GLU A 127 11.69 -4.02 16.32
CA GLU A 127 12.23 -3.76 17.66
C GLU A 127 12.10 -4.99 18.57
N LYS A 128 10.93 -5.64 18.56
CA LYS A 128 10.65 -6.79 19.42
C LYS A 128 11.44 -8.03 19.05
N TYR A 129 11.50 -8.37 17.76
CA TYR A 129 12.03 -9.66 17.29
C TYR A 129 13.43 -9.59 16.71
N CYS A 130 13.87 -8.42 16.24
CA CYS A 130 15.20 -8.23 15.67
C CYS A 130 16.07 -7.30 16.54
N HIS A 131 15.55 -6.79 17.66
CA HIS A 131 16.21 -5.78 18.48
C HIS A 131 16.68 -4.56 17.66
N ALA A 132 15.94 -4.26 16.59
CA ALA A 132 16.23 -3.13 15.74
C ALA A 132 16.07 -1.82 16.53
N LYS A 133 16.80 -0.78 16.13
CA LYS A 133 16.65 0.57 16.67
C LYS A 133 16.23 1.52 15.57
N VAL A 134 15.20 2.31 15.81
CA VAL A 134 14.80 3.40 14.90
C VAL A 134 15.86 4.48 14.94
N VAL A 135 16.45 4.79 13.78
CA VAL A 135 17.54 5.77 13.62
C VAL A 135 17.17 6.97 12.76
N SER A 136 15.94 7.02 12.24
CA SER A 136 15.45 8.11 11.40
C SER A 136 14.02 8.50 11.78
N LYS A 137 13.62 9.72 11.36
CA LYS A 137 12.20 10.09 11.33
C LYS A 137 11.50 9.34 10.19
N ILE A 138 10.18 9.20 10.30
CA ILE A 138 9.35 8.74 9.18
C ILE A 138 9.35 9.83 8.11
N GLN A 139 9.68 9.46 6.88
CA GLN A 139 9.49 10.31 5.72
C GLN A 139 8.17 9.91 5.06
N ASP A 140 7.17 10.79 5.15
CA ASP A 140 5.88 10.60 4.50
C ASP A 140 5.80 11.47 3.24
N ILE A 141 5.51 10.84 2.10
CA ILE A 141 5.36 11.51 0.80
C ILE A 141 3.93 11.31 0.35
N TYR A 142 3.05 12.20 0.81
CA TYR A 142 1.62 12.14 0.52
C TYR A 142 1.10 13.46 -0.06
N PRO A 143 1.47 13.80 -1.31
CA PRO A 143 1.25 15.13 -1.87
C PRO A 143 -0.23 15.47 -2.09
N LYS A 144 -1.08 14.46 -2.29
CA LYS A 144 -2.52 14.62 -2.46
C LYS A 144 -3.25 13.69 -1.51
N LYS A 145 -3.50 14.20 -0.30
CA LYS A 145 -4.25 13.46 0.72
C LYS A 145 -5.67 13.18 0.23
N GLN A 146 -6.14 11.96 0.46
CA GLN A 146 -7.53 11.60 0.17
C GLN A 146 -8.45 12.29 1.16
N GLU A 147 -9.45 13.01 0.64
CA GLU A 147 -10.48 13.62 1.48
C GLU A 147 -11.52 12.58 1.90
N LYS A 148 -12.04 12.72 3.12
CA LYS A 148 -13.16 11.91 3.59
C LYS A 148 -14.38 12.17 2.73
N LYS A 149 -15.02 11.11 2.26
CA LYS A 149 -16.26 11.23 1.50
C LYS A 149 -17.43 11.31 2.46
N LEU A 150 -18.29 12.28 2.20
CA LEU A 150 -19.59 12.41 2.85
C LEU A 150 -20.63 11.74 1.95
N LEU A 151 -21.35 10.77 2.51
CA LEU A 151 -22.47 10.11 1.85
C LEU A 151 -23.75 10.52 2.53
N PHE A 152 -24.76 10.88 1.73
CA PHE A 152 -26.08 11.23 2.22
C PHE A 152 -27.03 10.08 1.87
N MET A 153 -27.64 9.48 2.88
CA MET A 153 -28.60 8.40 2.66
C MET A 153 -29.74 8.45 3.69
N SER A 154 -30.93 8.06 3.26
CA SER A 154 -32.10 7.99 4.13
C SER A 154 -32.34 6.56 4.63
N TYR A 155 -33.01 6.41 5.78
CA TYR A 155 -33.35 5.09 6.31
C TYR A 155 -34.29 4.32 5.37
N GLU A 156 -35.18 5.03 4.69
CA GLU A 156 -36.14 4.47 3.73
C GLU A 156 -35.43 3.83 2.52
N LEU A 157 -34.22 4.29 2.18
CA LEU A 157 -33.43 3.68 1.11
C LEU A 157 -33.09 2.22 1.43
N PHE A 158 -32.80 1.89 2.68
CA PHE A 158 -32.50 0.52 3.09
C PHE A 158 -33.73 -0.38 2.91
N GLU A 159 -34.89 0.04 3.40
CA GLU A 159 -36.14 -0.73 3.23
C GLU A 159 -36.48 -0.90 1.75
N LYS A 160 -36.36 0.17 0.94
CA LYS A 160 -36.61 0.12 -0.51
C LYS A 160 -35.66 -0.81 -1.27
N LYS A 161 -34.41 -0.94 -0.83
CA LYS A 161 -33.38 -1.76 -1.52
C LYS A 161 -33.34 -3.20 -1.04
N ILE A 162 -33.53 -3.43 0.25
CA ILE A 162 -33.48 -4.75 0.89
C ILE A 162 -34.85 -5.44 0.80
N GLY A 163 -35.94 -4.66 0.77
CA GLY A 163 -37.32 -5.16 0.75
C GLY A 163 -37.86 -5.52 2.13
N VAL A 164 -37.14 -5.17 3.20
CA VAL A 164 -37.52 -5.45 4.60
C VAL A 164 -37.26 -4.22 5.45
N LYS A 165 -38.20 -3.91 6.35
CA LYS A 165 -38.05 -2.83 7.33
C LYS A 165 -37.03 -3.23 8.39
N ILE A 166 -35.93 -2.49 8.46
CA ILE A 166 -34.88 -2.66 9.47
C ILE A 166 -34.99 -1.48 10.46
N PRO A 167 -35.02 -1.72 11.79
CA PRO A 167 -35.03 -0.64 12.76
C PRO A 167 -33.82 0.29 12.61
N GLU A 168 -34.03 1.61 12.67
CA GLU A 168 -32.98 2.63 12.50
C GLU A 168 -31.79 2.40 13.44
N LYS A 169 -32.06 2.09 14.71
CA LYS A 169 -31.03 1.76 15.70
C LYS A 169 -30.12 0.59 15.29
N THR A 170 -30.68 -0.40 14.60
CA THR A 170 -29.90 -1.55 14.08
C THR A 170 -29.00 -1.10 12.93
N ILE A 171 -29.51 -0.26 12.03
CA ILE A 171 -28.74 0.33 10.92
C ILE A 171 -27.58 1.14 11.49
N ASP A 172 -27.85 2.02 12.44
CA ASP A 172 -26.83 2.87 13.08
C ASP A 172 -25.73 2.01 13.72
N THR A 173 -26.12 1.01 14.49
CA THR A 173 -25.18 0.10 15.17
C THR A 173 -24.28 -0.62 14.17
N ILE A 174 -24.85 -1.13 13.07
CA ILE A 174 -24.07 -1.81 12.02
C ILE A 174 -23.08 -0.84 11.38
N LEU A 175 -23.53 0.36 10.99
CA LEU A 175 -22.68 1.34 10.32
C LEU A 175 -21.56 1.86 11.23
N THR A 176 -21.86 2.16 12.49
CA THR A 176 -20.83 2.55 13.46
C THR A 176 -19.83 1.43 13.72
N ASN A 177 -20.27 0.17 13.84
CA ASN A 177 -19.35 -0.97 14.00
C ASN A 177 -18.46 -1.20 12.76
N LEU A 178 -18.92 -0.80 11.57
CA LEU A 178 -18.14 -0.82 10.34
C LEU A 178 -17.18 0.39 10.22
N GLY A 179 -17.20 1.31 11.18
CA GLY A 179 -16.30 2.47 11.24
C GLY A 179 -16.87 3.77 10.65
N PHE A 180 -18.15 3.81 10.27
CA PHE A 180 -18.76 5.05 9.77
C PHE A 180 -19.12 6.01 10.91
N GLY A 181 -18.77 7.28 10.72
CA GLY A 181 -19.31 8.37 11.53
C GLY A 181 -20.73 8.69 11.10
N LEU A 182 -21.66 8.81 12.04
CA LEU A 182 -23.07 9.14 11.77
C LEU A 182 -23.36 10.57 12.24
N SER A 183 -23.97 11.39 11.37
CA SER A 183 -24.59 12.65 11.77
C SER A 183 -26.00 12.73 11.21
N ILE A 184 -26.94 13.18 12.03
CA ILE A 184 -28.34 13.33 11.63
C ILE A 184 -28.47 14.63 10.83
N ALA A 185 -28.90 14.54 9.56
CA ALA A 185 -29.24 15.72 8.78
C ALA A 185 -30.67 16.18 9.11
N PRO A 186 -30.94 17.49 9.31
CA PRO A 186 -32.22 17.99 9.79
C PRO A 186 -33.46 17.67 8.93
N LYS A 187 -33.32 17.19 7.69
CA LYS A 187 -34.46 17.04 6.77
C LYS A 187 -34.55 15.78 5.90
N GLN A 188 -33.60 14.83 5.88
CA GLN A 188 -33.72 13.68 4.94
C GLN A 188 -32.78 12.47 5.15
N GLY A 189 -32.09 12.31 6.29
CA GLY A 189 -31.37 11.06 6.56
C GLY A 189 -30.05 11.16 7.33
N LEU A 190 -29.27 10.08 7.23
CA LEU A 190 -27.92 9.89 7.75
C LEU A 190 -26.88 10.54 6.84
N ILE A 191 -26.00 11.35 7.43
CA ILE A 191 -24.70 11.69 6.86
C ILE A 191 -23.73 10.62 7.34
N LEU A 192 -23.24 9.80 6.42
CA LEU A 192 -22.13 8.89 6.68
C LEU A 192 -20.83 9.62 6.34
N VAL A 193 -19.93 9.65 7.30
CA VAL A 193 -18.54 10.03 7.06
C VAL A 193 -17.76 8.73 6.90
N GLU A 194 -17.13 8.52 5.74
CA GLU A 194 -16.20 7.41 5.53
C GLU A 194 -15.09 7.50 6.62
N GLY A 195 -14.93 6.40 7.35
CA GLY A 195 -14.04 6.28 8.52
C GLY A 195 -12.59 6.55 8.17
#